data_AF-A0A958JUM4-F1
#
_entry.id   AF-A0A958JUM4-F1
#
_cell.length_a   1.000
_cell.length_b   1.000
_cell.length_c   1.000
_cell.angle_alpha   90.00
_cell.angle_beta   90.00
_cell.angle_gamma   90.00
#
_symmetry.space_group_name_H-M   'P 1'
#
loop_
_entity.id
_entity.type
_entity.pdbx_description
1 polymer ?
#
loop_
_entity_poly.entity_id
_entity_poly.type
_entity_poly.pdbx_seq_one_letter_code
_entity_poly.pdbx_strand_id
1 'polypeptide(L)'
;MQALLLALIVGLIAGINPRIKLVFTGQLSPYFIGWAIRAVCITLCYWPFFYLCTPSLVGPLGGWFLLLLYPAIANLLVTALKPTDYEFESTGAGWSLLIGGGLIGVLLFVFLLGSMGVTRWESQRAMIGEVTVREDIEEHWKPVELEHMIQVQHEQARFRVDQAFGSAGEAIGSKFHVGELHIQKVGGRLMWVGALEYNGFFRWADDELIPGYVTISAEDRNEDPKLVLELDGKPLGLRYSPSAYFGENLHRYLYFEKGYTDVELVDKTLEIDENGRPFYVVTLVRPTKFWTCTDVVGLLIVDPQTGEVTEFSKEKLGDVPTWVDRIMPEDLTAKYIDWWGAYVDGWWNSKTAQQGVVKCTTWEGDFLKVVWGSDGAAYWFTGITSSSSKDGALVGYSSSQKKLQRSGGFF
;
A
#
# COMPACT_ATOMS: atom_id res chain seq x y z
N MET A 1 18.82 -10.31 -7.80
CA MET A 1 20.00 -10.36 -6.91
C MET A 1 19.65 -10.06 -5.45
N GLN A 2 18.86 -9.01 -5.18
CA GLN A 2 18.52 -8.58 -3.83
C GLN A 2 17.73 -9.59 -2.99
N ALA A 3 16.77 -10.33 -3.56
CA ALA A 3 16.02 -11.37 -2.83
C ALA A 3 16.92 -12.47 -2.23
N LEU A 4 17.96 -12.89 -2.98
CA LEU A 4 18.92 -13.88 -2.51
C LEU A 4 19.78 -13.32 -1.39
N LEU A 5 20.19 -12.05 -1.48
CA LEU A 5 20.93 -11.36 -0.43
C LEU A 5 20.12 -11.28 0.87
N LEU A 6 18.83 -10.92 0.79
CA LEU A 6 17.92 -10.89 1.94
C LEU A 6 17.77 -12.28 2.58
N ALA A 7 17.55 -13.30 1.75
CA ALA A 7 17.45 -14.68 2.21
C ALA A 7 18.76 -15.19 2.84
N LEU A 8 19.92 -14.76 2.31
CA LEU A 8 21.23 -15.10 2.86
C LEU A 8 21.42 -14.49 4.25
N ILE A 9 21.07 -13.21 4.44
CA ILE A 9 21.12 -12.56 5.75
C ILE A 9 20.26 -13.32 6.77
N VAL A 10 19.03 -13.67 6.38
CA VAL A 10 18.13 -14.47 7.21
C VAL A 10 18.73 -15.84 7.50
N GLY A 11 19.28 -16.53 6.51
CA GLY A 11 19.91 -17.84 6.68
C GLY A 11 21.11 -17.81 7.63
N LEU A 12 21.98 -16.80 7.52
CA LEU A 12 23.15 -16.66 8.40
C LEU A 12 22.74 -16.41 9.86
N ILE A 13 21.73 -15.56 10.09
CA ILE A 13 21.25 -15.21 11.43
C ILE A 13 20.41 -16.34 12.03
N ALA A 14 19.38 -16.79 11.30
CA ALA A 14 18.47 -17.82 11.79
C ALA A 14 19.10 -19.22 11.81
N GLY A 15 20.21 -19.44 11.08
CA GLY A 15 20.98 -20.67 11.08
C GLY A 15 21.77 -20.93 12.36
N ILE A 16 21.89 -19.94 13.26
CA ILE A 16 22.57 -20.07 14.56
C ILE A 16 22.05 -21.32 15.29
N ASN A 17 22.97 -22.19 15.69
CA ASN A 17 22.66 -23.51 16.22
C ASN A 17 22.53 -23.44 17.75
N PRO A 18 21.49 -24.06 18.36
CA PRO A 18 21.36 -24.16 19.83
C PRO A 18 22.55 -24.85 20.52
N ARG A 19 23.37 -25.61 19.78
CA ARG A 19 24.64 -26.18 20.24
C ARG A 19 25.76 -25.15 20.42
N ILE A 20 25.44 -23.91 20.78
CA ILE A 20 26.43 -22.83 21.02
C ILE A 20 27.44 -23.20 22.12
N LYS A 21 27.09 -24.12 23.01
CA LYS A 21 28.01 -24.72 23.99
C LYS A 21 29.27 -25.32 23.35
N LEU A 22 29.18 -25.85 22.12
CA LEU A 22 30.33 -26.39 21.38
C LEU A 22 31.37 -25.31 21.07
N VAL A 23 30.95 -24.06 20.91
CA VAL A 23 31.86 -22.91 20.74
C VAL A 23 32.63 -22.68 22.04
N PHE A 24 31.94 -22.73 23.17
CA PHE A 24 32.55 -22.53 24.50
C PHE A 24 33.41 -23.71 24.97
N THR A 25 33.19 -24.91 24.45
CA THR A 25 34.02 -26.11 24.73
C THR A 25 35.15 -26.33 23.72
N GLY A 26 35.37 -25.39 22.79
CA GLY A 26 36.45 -25.46 21.79
C GLY A 26 36.18 -26.39 20.60
N GLN A 27 35.00 -26.99 20.51
CA GLN A 27 34.57 -27.84 19.38
C GLN A 27 34.00 -26.99 18.24
N LEU A 28 34.83 -26.12 17.67
CA LEU A 28 34.42 -25.13 16.66
C LEU A 28 34.00 -25.77 15.32
N SER A 29 34.76 -26.75 14.83
CA SER A 29 34.50 -27.40 13.53
C SER A 29 33.08 -28.01 13.41
N PRO A 30 32.62 -28.89 14.32
CA PRO A 30 31.28 -29.47 14.21
C PRO A 30 30.16 -28.43 14.39
N TYR A 31 30.40 -27.37 15.16
CA TYR A 31 29.46 -26.27 15.30
C TYR A 31 29.28 -25.51 13.98
N PHE A 32 30.38 -25.07 13.37
CA PHE A 32 30.35 -24.27 12.15
C PHE A 32 29.84 -25.05 10.93
N ILE A 33 30.16 -26.35 10.81
CA ILE A 33 29.60 -27.20 9.76
C ILE A 33 28.08 -27.31 9.90
N GLY A 34 27.57 -27.56 11.12
CA GLY A 34 26.14 -27.64 11.37
C GLY A 34 25.41 -26.32 11.14
N TRP A 35 26.04 -25.19 11.51
CA TRP A 35 25.53 -23.85 11.23
C TRP A 35 25.49 -23.58 9.72
N ALA A 36 26.56 -23.87 8.99
CA ALA A 36 26.65 -23.61 7.54
C ALA A 36 25.57 -24.38 6.76
N ILE A 37 25.37 -25.67 7.07
CA ILE A 37 24.32 -26.48 6.45
C ILE A 37 22.94 -25.85 6.69
N ARG A 38 22.64 -25.48 7.94
CA ARG A 38 21.36 -24.84 8.29
C ARG A 38 21.17 -23.50 7.59
N ALA A 39 22.21 -22.66 7.58
CA ALA A 39 22.17 -21.36 6.93
C ALA A 39 21.87 -21.49 5.43
N VAL A 40 22.50 -22.45 4.74
CA VAL A 40 22.22 -22.74 3.33
C VAL A 40 20.80 -23.24 3.14
N CYS A 41 20.33 -24.20 3.94
CA CYS A 41 18.96 -24.70 3.83
C CYS A 41 17.92 -23.59 4.03
N ILE A 42 18.07 -22.77 5.08
CA ILE A 42 17.17 -21.65 5.36
C ILE A 42 17.21 -20.63 4.21
N THR A 43 18.41 -20.30 3.71
CA THR A 43 18.57 -19.38 2.57
C THR A 43 17.83 -19.89 1.33
N LEU A 44 18.01 -21.16 0.96
CA LEU A 44 17.38 -21.76 -0.21
C LEU A 44 15.85 -21.86 -0.06
N CYS A 45 15.36 -22.11 1.16
CA CYS A 45 13.92 -22.12 1.44
C CYS A 45 13.30 -20.71 1.41
N TYR A 46 13.99 -19.70 1.95
CA TYR A 46 13.48 -18.34 2.04
C TYR A 46 13.67 -17.54 0.76
N TRP A 47 14.62 -17.90 -0.11
CA TRP A 47 14.86 -17.17 -1.34
C TRP A 47 13.62 -17.08 -2.25
N PRO A 48 12.88 -18.18 -2.52
CA PRO A 48 11.60 -18.11 -3.24
C PRO A 48 10.57 -17.26 -2.51
N PHE A 49 10.49 -17.34 -1.18
CA PHE A 49 9.56 -16.53 -0.38
C PHE A 49 9.86 -15.04 -0.52
N PHE A 50 11.12 -14.61 -0.34
CA PHE A 50 11.51 -13.22 -0.53
C PHE A 50 11.23 -12.73 -1.93
N TYR A 51 11.58 -13.56 -2.93
CA TYR A 51 11.34 -13.21 -4.32
C TYR A 51 9.84 -13.06 -4.57
N LEU A 52 9.00 -14.05 -4.24
CA LEU A 52 7.58 -14.07 -4.58
C LEU A 52 6.71 -13.15 -3.71
N CYS A 53 6.98 -13.04 -2.41
CA CYS A 53 6.11 -12.28 -1.51
C CYS A 53 6.53 -10.81 -1.37
N THR A 54 7.75 -10.44 -1.78
CA THR A 54 8.31 -9.08 -1.62
C THR A 54 7.94 -8.47 -0.25
N PRO A 55 8.30 -9.14 0.87
CA PRO A 55 7.83 -8.72 2.17
C PRO A 55 8.32 -7.31 2.48
N SER A 56 7.45 -6.47 3.03
CA SER A 56 7.85 -5.14 3.51
C SER A 56 9.00 -5.29 4.52
N LEU A 57 10.04 -4.46 4.41
CA LEU A 57 11.13 -4.43 5.39
C LEU A 57 10.92 -3.32 6.44
N VAL A 58 9.76 -2.67 6.44
CA VAL A 58 9.45 -1.55 7.33
C VAL A 58 9.21 -2.03 8.76
N GLY A 59 9.91 -1.46 9.75
CA GLY A 59 9.91 -1.93 11.14
C GLY A 59 8.65 -1.61 11.97
N PRO A 60 8.66 -1.85 13.30
CA PRO A 60 9.27 -3.02 13.94
C PRO A 60 8.50 -4.35 13.83
N LEU A 61 7.18 -4.37 13.56
CA LEU A 61 6.38 -5.62 13.61
C LEU A 61 5.49 -5.88 12.38
N GLY A 62 6.04 -5.55 11.21
CA GLY A 62 5.66 -6.05 9.89
C GLY A 62 6.86 -6.21 8.95
N GLY A 63 8.08 -6.02 9.46
CA GLY A 63 9.32 -5.97 8.69
C GLY A 63 10.38 -6.97 9.14
N TRP A 64 11.64 -6.55 9.19
CA TRP A 64 12.81 -7.38 9.48
C TRP A 64 12.66 -8.35 10.67
N PHE A 65 11.97 -7.94 11.73
CA PHE A 65 11.83 -8.76 12.93
C PHE A 65 11.06 -10.06 12.67
N LEU A 66 9.93 -10.01 11.97
CA LEU A 66 9.13 -11.21 11.67
C LEU A 66 9.89 -12.15 10.73
N LEU A 67 10.60 -11.57 9.76
CA LEU A 67 11.41 -12.31 8.80
C LEU A 67 12.58 -13.07 9.45
N LEU A 68 13.10 -12.58 10.57
CA LEU A 68 14.13 -13.27 11.36
C LEU A 68 13.52 -14.21 12.41
N LEU A 69 12.37 -13.86 12.98
CA LEU A 69 11.73 -14.61 14.05
C LEU A 69 11.20 -15.97 13.59
N TYR A 70 10.45 -16.03 12.49
CA TYR A 70 9.87 -17.29 11.99
C TYR A 70 10.91 -18.38 11.70
N PRO A 71 12.01 -18.11 10.95
CA PRO A 71 13.02 -19.13 10.70
C PRO A 71 13.82 -19.47 11.97
N ALA A 72 14.03 -18.53 12.88
CA ALA A 72 14.67 -18.80 14.15
C ALA A 72 13.82 -19.74 15.03
N ILE A 73 12.50 -19.52 15.10
CA ILE A 73 11.57 -20.41 15.80
C ILE A 73 11.55 -21.80 15.13
N ALA A 74 11.44 -21.87 13.81
CA ALA A 74 11.45 -23.14 13.09
C ALA A 74 12.76 -23.92 13.33
N ASN A 75 13.91 -23.24 13.32
CA ASN A 75 15.20 -23.85 13.61
C ASN A 75 15.30 -24.36 15.07
N LEU A 76 14.76 -23.61 16.04
CA LEU A 76 14.66 -24.04 17.44
C LEU A 76 13.77 -25.28 17.58
N LEU A 77 12.60 -25.29 16.94
CA LEU A 77 11.66 -26.42 16.96
C LEU A 77 12.26 -27.68 16.34
N VAL A 78 12.88 -27.59 15.17
CA VAL A 78 13.56 -28.73 14.51
C VAL A 78 14.68 -29.29 15.40
N THR A 79 15.39 -28.41 16.12
CA THR A 79 16.43 -28.85 17.06
C THR A 79 15.84 -29.53 18.30
N ALA A 80 14.68 -29.07 18.78
CA ALA A 80 13.97 -29.70 19.89
C ALA A 80 13.38 -31.08 19.51
N LEU A 81 12.92 -31.25 18.26
CA LEU A 81 12.30 -32.48 17.75
C LEU A 81 13.32 -33.56 17.31
N LYS A 82 14.58 -33.21 17.09
CA LYS A 82 15.69 -34.16 16.85
C LYS A 82 16.62 -34.21 18.07
N PRO A 83 16.24 -34.90 19.16
CA PRO A 83 17.17 -35.17 20.24
C PRO A 83 18.26 -36.11 19.70
N THR A 84 19.41 -35.55 19.36
CA THR A 84 20.59 -36.32 18.96
C THR A 84 21.40 -36.51 20.22
N ASP A 85 21.49 -37.75 20.71
CA ASP A 85 22.28 -38.21 21.86
C ASP A 85 22.55 -37.13 22.89
N TYR A 86 21.45 -36.60 23.42
CA TYR A 86 21.51 -35.70 24.55
C TYR A 86 21.55 -36.56 25.81
N GLU A 87 22.75 -36.82 26.32
CA GLU A 87 22.91 -36.98 27.76
C GLU A 87 22.73 -35.58 28.39
N PHE A 88 21.49 -35.11 28.45
CA PHE A 88 21.11 -34.07 29.37
C PHE A 88 20.92 -34.74 30.73
N GLU A 89 21.73 -34.37 31.71
CA GLU A 89 21.34 -34.56 33.10
C GLU A 89 19.97 -33.93 33.28
N SER A 90 18.97 -34.80 33.45
CA SER A 90 17.58 -34.43 33.66
C SER A 90 17.47 -33.59 34.93
N THR A 91 17.33 -32.29 34.75
CA THR A 91 16.59 -31.45 35.68
C THR A 91 15.36 -30.94 34.94
N GLY A 92 14.28 -31.71 34.97
CA GLY A 92 12.99 -31.37 34.32
C GLY A 92 12.39 -30.00 34.69
N ALA A 93 12.96 -29.31 35.68
CA ALA A 93 12.66 -27.93 36.05
C ALA A 93 13.17 -26.89 35.02
N GLY A 94 14.30 -27.12 34.34
CA GLY A 94 14.88 -26.14 33.42
C GLY A 94 14.06 -25.93 32.14
N TRP A 95 13.52 -27.01 31.57
CA TRP A 95 12.70 -26.95 30.37
C TRP A 95 11.29 -26.41 30.61
N SER A 96 10.68 -26.72 31.75
CA SER A 96 9.40 -26.15 32.16
C SER A 96 9.51 -24.64 32.46
N LEU A 97 10.64 -24.18 33.00
CA LEU A 97 10.94 -22.75 33.18
C LEU A 97 11.21 -22.03 31.84
N LEU A 98 11.89 -22.65 30.89
CA LEU A 98 12.13 -22.06 29.56
C LEU A 98 10.85 -22.01 28.71
N ILE A 99 10.03 -23.06 28.72
CA ILE A 99 8.75 -23.09 28.01
C ILE A 99 7.75 -22.16 28.70
N GLY A 100 7.62 -22.22 30.03
CA GLY A 100 6.75 -21.33 30.80
C GLY A 100 7.17 -19.87 30.73
N GLY A 101 8.47 -19.58 30.85
CA GLY A 101 9.03 -18.24 30.67
C GLY A 101 8.91 -17.72 29.24
N GLY A 102 9.07 -18.60 28.24
CA GLY A 102 8.80 -18.28 26.83
C GLY A 102 7.33 -17.97 26.58
N LEU A 103 6.41 -18.73 27.17
CA LEU A 103 4.97 -18.52 27.04
C LEU A 103 4.54 -17.21 27.74
N ILE A 104 5.05 -16.94 28.94
CA ILE A 104 4.84 -15.67 29.65
C ILE A 104 5.45 -14.51 28.86
N GLY A 105 6.63 -14.69 28.27
CA GLY A 105 7.26 -13.69 27.41
C GLY A 105 6.42 -13.39 26.17
N VAL A 106 5.87 -14.42 25.51
CA VAL A 106 4.94 -14.26 24.37
C VAL A 106 3.64 -13.59 24.81
N LEU A 107 3.06 -13.97 25.96
CA LEU A 107 1.85 -13.36 26.49
C LEU A 107 2.07 -11.89 26.87
N LEU A 108 3.19 -11.55 27.51
CA LEU A 108 3.58 -10.18 27.81
C LEU A 108 3.85 -9.39 26.53
N PHE A 109 4.45 -10.00 25.52
CA PHE A 109 4.67 -9.39 24.22
C PHE A 109 3.36 -9.11 23.47
N VAL A 110 2.44 -10.08 23.44
CA VAL A 110 1.08 -9.91 22.88
C VAL A 110 0.28 -8.88 23.68
N PHE A 111 0.43 -8.84 25.00
CA PHE A 111 -0.18 -7.83 25.85
C PHE A 111 0.38 -6.43 25.56
N LEU A 112 1.71 -6.29 25.44
CA LEU A 112 2.36 -5.05 25.04
C LEU A 112 1.85 -4.58 23.67
N LEU A 113 1.73 -5.49 22.70
CA LEU A 113 1.12 -5.21 21.40
C LEU A 113 -0.35 -4.75 21.52
N GLY A 114 -1.17 -5.46 22.28
CA GLY A 114 -2.58 -5.09 22.49
C GLY A 114 -2.76 -3.74 23.20
N SER A 115 -1.85 -3.40 24.13
CA SER A 115 -1.89 -2.16 24.91
C SER A 115 -1.57 -0.88 24.10
N MET A 116 -1.05 -1.02 22.88
CA MET A 116 -0.70 0.14 22.05
C MET A 116 -1.92 0.89 21.54
N GLY A 117 -3.03 0.20 21.26
CA GLY A 117 -4.28 0.87 20.90
C GLY A 117 -4.78 1.81 22.01
N VAL A 118 -4.55 1.42 23.28
CA VAL A 118 -4.92 2.21 24.47
C VAL A 118 -3.94 3.36 24.73
N THR A 119 -2.66 3.21 24.38
CA THR A 119 -1.61 4.20 24.71
C THR A 119 -1.31 5.18 23.57
N ARG A 120 -1.76 4.91 22.34
CA ARG A 120 -1.40 5.70 21.13
C ARG A 120 -2.57 6.27 20.34
N TRP A 121 -3.81 6.12 20.81
CA TRP A 121 -5.00 6.67 20.15
C TRP A 121 -4.91 8.18 19.88
N GLU A 122 -4.26 8.96 20.77
CA GLU A 122 -4.03 10.39 20.56
C GLU A 122 -3.15 10.65 19.32
N SER A 123 -2.12 9.84 19.11
CA SER A 123 -1.26 9.93 17.93
C SER A 123 -2.01 9.56 16.66
N GLN A 124 -2.87 8.54 16.71
CA GLN A 124 -3.71 8.13 15.57
C GLN A 124 -4.72 9.22 15.19
N ARG A 125 -5.42 9.77 16.18
CA ARG A 125 -6.33 10.90 16.00
C ARG A 125 -5.63 12.10 15.36
N ALA A 126 -4.41 12.40 15.80
CA ALA A 126 -3.66 13.56 15.31
C ALA A 126 -3.13 13.39 13.87
N MET A 127 -3.18 12.18 13.28
CA MET A 127 -2.71 11.94 11.90
C MET A 127 -3.51 12.70 10.84
N ILE A 128 -4.78 12.98 11.12
CA ILE A 128 -5.63 13.75 10.21
C ILE A 128 -5.14 15.20 10.05
N GLY A 129 -4.40 15.74 11.03
CA GLY A 129 -3.96 17.14 11.07
C GLY A 129 -4.93 18.04 11.84
N GLU A 130 -4.94 19.32 11.50
CA GLU A 130 -5.89 20.28 12.05
C GLU A 130 -7.27 20.05 11.43
N VAL A 131 -8.27 19.81 12.28
CA VAL A 131 -9.67 19.65 11.88
C VAL A 131 -10.42 20.90 12.31
N THR A 132 -10.96 21.62 11.34
CA THR A 132 -11.78 22.80 11.59
C THR A 132 -13.25 22.42 11.47
N VAL A 133 -13.86 22.05 12.59
CA VAL A 133 -15.33 21.86 12.63
C VAL A 133 -15.99 23.23 12.52
N ARG A 134 -16.91 23.36 11.56
CA ARG A 134 -17.64 24.59 11.23
C ARG A 134 -19.11 24.25 11.08
N GLU A 135 -19.98 25.09 11.62
CA GLU A 135 -21.44 24.97 11.44
C GLU A 135 -21.93 25.80 10.25
N ASP A 136 -21.11 26.74 9.78
CA ASP A 136 -21.31 27.69 8.68
C ASP A 136 -20.69 27.20 7.36
N ILE A 137 -21.16 26.03 6.91
CA ILE A 137 -20.63 25.33 5.72
C ILE A 137 -20.71 26.22 4.47
N GLU A 138 -21.78 26.99 4.28
CA GLU A 138 -21.99 27.79 3.05
C GLU A 138 -20.93 28.88 2.83
N GLU A 139 -20.33 29.43 3.89
CA GLU A 139 -19.33 30.50 3.78
C GLU A 139 -17.90 29.97 3.53
N HIS A 140 -17.63 28.74 3.96
CA HIS A 140 -16.28 28.16 4.00
C HIS A 140 -16.09 26.98 3.05
N TRP A 141 -17.17 26.36 2.60
CA TRP A 141 -17.13 25.36 1.56
C TRP A 141 -16.69 26.01 0.25
N LYS A 142 -15.52 25.60 -0.27
CA LYS A 142 -15.09 26.06 -1.59
C LYS A 142 -16.12 25.59 -2.60
N PRO A 143 -16.78 26.50 -3.33
CA PRO A 143 -17.78 26.10 -4.30
C PRO A 143 -17.12 25.17 -5.32
N VAL A 144 -17.79 24.05 -5.56
CA VAL A 144 -17.43 23.12 -6.62
C VAL A 144 -17.47 23.88 -7.94
N GLU A 145 -16.47 23.71 -8.79
CA GLU A 145 -16.51 24.25 -10.14
C GLU A 145 -17.68 23.61 -10.88
N LEU A 146 -18.79 24.34 -11.03
CA LEU A 146 -20.01 23.85 -11.70
C LEU A 146 -19.74 23.46 -13.17
N GLU A 147 -18.70 24.02 -13.78
CA GLU A 147 -18.25 23.68 -15.13
C GLU A 147 -17.63 22.28 -15.19
N HIS A 148 -17.03 21.80 -14.10
CA HIS A 148 -16.37 20.49 -13.99
C HIS A 148 -17.23 19.48 -13.20
N MET A 149 -18.55 19.49 -13.41
CA MET A 149 -19.43 18.49 -12.80
C MET A 149 -19.23 17.12 -13.44
N ILE A 150 -19.03 16.11 -12.60
CA ILE A 150 -18.98 14.71 -13.03
C ILE A 150 -20.39 14.28 -13.44
N GLN A 151 -20.61 14.15 -14.75
CA GLN A 151 -21.86 13.68 -15.33
C GLN A 151 -21.86 12.18 -15.61
N VAL A 152 -20.68 11.61 -15.86
CA VAL A 152 -20.45 10.19 -16.11
C VAL A 152 -19.79 9.59 -14.87
N GLN A 153 -20.55 8.79 -14.13
CA GLN A 153 -20.06 8.10 -12.93
C GLN A 153 -19.09 6.96 -13.30
N HIS A 154 -18.33 6.48 -12.32
CA HIS A 154 -17.30 5.46 -12.51
C HIS A 154 -17.85 4.20 -13.19
N GLU A 155 -19.00 3.69 -12.75
CA GLU A 155 -19.65 2.49 -13.28
C GLU A 155 -20.14 2.70 -14.72
N GLN A 156 -20.62 3.90 -15.02
CA GLN A 156 -21.05 4.27 -16.38
C GLN A 156 -19.84 4.38 -17.32
N ALA A 157 -18.76 4.99 -16.85
CA ALA A 157 -17.49 5.07 -17.58
C ALA A 157 -16.95 3.66 -17.85
N ARG A 158 -16.91 2.80 -16.83
CA ARG A 158 -16.47 1.40 -16.94
C ARG A 158 -17.27 0.63 -17.97
N PHE A 159 -18.60 0.68 -17.88
CA PHE A 159 -19.49 0.00 -18.83
C PHE A 159 -19.25 0.45 -20.28
N ARG A 160 -19.15 1.76 -20.51
CA ARG A 160 -18.93 2.32 -21.86
C ARG A 160 -17.54 1.95 -22.39
N VAL A 161 -16.52 1.99 -21.54
CA VAL A 161 -15.16 1.60 -21.88
C VAL A 161 -15.08 0.13 -22.26
N ASP A 162 -15.68 -0.77 -21.47
CA ASP A 162 -15.72 -2.20 -21.77
C ASP A 162 -16.47 -2.49 -23.09
N GLN A 163 -17.57 -1.76 -23.36
CA GLN A 163 -18.32 -1.87 -24.62
C GLN A 163 -17.49 -1.41 -25.83
N ALA A 164 -16.83 -0.25 -25.71
CA ALA A 164 -15.98 0.30 -26.77
C ALA A 164 -14.78 -0.61 -27.02
N PHE A 165 -14.14 -1.11 -25.96
CA PHE A 165 -12.99 -2.00 -26.04
C PHE A 165 -13.35 -3.37 -26.64
N GLY A 166 -14.50 -3.93 -26.30
CA GLY A 166 -15.01 -5.17 -26.93
C GLY A 166 -15.33 -5.00 -28.42
N SER A 167 -15.64 -3.79 -28.86
CA SER A 167 -15.88 -3.46 -30.27
C SER A 167 -14.58 -3.14 -31.03
N ALA A 168 -13.50 -2.81 -30.31
CA ALA A 168 -12.20 -2.43 -30.85
C ALA A 168 -11.35 -3.65 -31.29
N GLY A 169 -11.89 -4.47 -32.20
CA GLY A 169 -11.18 -5.56 -32.88
C GLY A 169 -10.76 -6.76 -32.00
N GLU A 170 -10.86 -7.98 -32.54
CA GLU A 170 -10.60 -9.23 -31.80
C GLU A 170 -9.16 -9.36 -31.25
N ALA A 171 -8.18 -8.64 -31.82
CA ALA A 171 -6.77 -8.80 -31.50
C ALA A 171 -6.38 -8.20 -30.14
N ILE A 172 -6.96 -7.07 -29.72
CA ILE A 172 -6.58 -6.38 -28.47
C ILE A 172 -7.32 -6.99 -27.28
N GLY A 173 -8.63 -7.22 -27.40
CA GLY A 173 -9.47 -7.72 -26.31
C GLY A 173 -9.17 -9.16 -25.85
N SER A 174 -8.46 -9.94 -26.66
CA SER A 174 -8.04 -11.31 -26.28
C SER A 174 -6.74 -11.35 -25.47
N LYS A 175 -5.96 -10.26 -25.47
CA LYS A 175 -4.64 -10.17 -24.85
C LYS A 175 -4.60 -9.20 -23.68
N PHE A 176 -5.38 -8.13 -23.78
CA PHE A 176 -5.44 -7.07 -22.79
C PHE A 176 -6.88 -6.86 -22.31
N HIS A 177 -7.01 -6.24 -21.16
CA HIS A 177 -8.26 -5.73 -20.61
C HIS A 177 -8.01 -4.32 -20.06
N VAL A 178 -9.07 -3.56 -19.81
CA VAL A 178 -8.92 -2.24 -19.18
C VAL A 178 -8.81 -2.43 -17.67
N GLY A 179 -7.76 -1.88 -17.06
CA GLY A 179 -7.57 -1.82 -15.62
C GLY A 179 -8.51 -0.82 -14.95
N GLU A 180 -8.22 -0.45 -13.70
CA GLU A 180 -9.07 0.47 -12.94
C GLU A 180 -9.08 1.88 -13.56
N LEU A 181 -10.25 2.51 -13.57
CA LEU A 181 -10.41 3.88 -14.07
C LEU A 181 -10.20 4.88 -12.94
N HIS A 182 -9.28 5.83 -13.15
CA HIS A 182 -9.05 6.91 -12.21
C HIS A 182 -9.42 8.24 -12.83
N ILE A 183 -10.18 9.04 -12.08
CA ILE A 183 -10.53 10.40 -12.48
C ILE A 183 -9.37 11.36 -12.20
N GLN A 184 -9.04 12.14 -13.21
CA GLN A 184 -7.96 13.14 -13.20
C GLN A 184 -8.28 14.27 -14.18
N LYS A 185 -7.61 15.41 -14.01
CA LYS A 185 -7.76 16.59 -14.88
C LYS A 185 -6.75 16.51 -16.01
N VAL A 186 -7.23 16.50 -17.25
CA VAL A 186 -6.40 16.37 -18.45
C VAL A 186 -6.82 17.45 -19.44
N GLY A 187 -5.89 18.33 -19.82
CA GLY A 187 -6.18 19.42 -20.76
C GLY A 187 -7.35 20.31 -20.29
N GLY A 188 -7.46 20.50 -18.97
CA GLY A 188 -8.51 21.32 -18.36
C GLY A 188 -9.86 20.64 -18.15
N ARG A 189 -10.07 19.38 -18.56
CA ARG A 189 -11.34 18.64 -18.38
C ARG A 189 -11.15 17.42 -17.48
N LEU A 190 -12.19 17.01 -16.77
CA LEU A 190 -12.19 15.78 -15.98
C LEU A 190 -12.35 14.56 -16.90
N MET A 191 -11.38 13.67 -16.83
CA MET A 191 -11.33 12.45 -17.62
C MET A 191 -11.15 11.25 -16.70
N TRP A 192 -11.86 10.16 -17.01
CA TRP A 192 -11.53 8.84 -16.51
C TRP A 192 -10.45 8.24 -17.40
N VAL A 193 -9.37 7.75 -16.78
CA VAL A 193 -8.25 7.14 -17.48
C VAL A 193 -7.96 5.78 -16.87
N GLY A 194 -7.75 4.77 -17.72
CA GLY A 194 -7.39 3.43 -17.28
C GLY A 194 -6.30 2.84 -18.16
N ALA A 195 -5.29 2.26 -17.52
CA ALA A 195 -4.26 1.51 -18.22
C ALA A 195 -4.87 0.30 -18.92
N LEU A 196 -4.33 -0.09 -20.08
CA LEU A 196 -4.51 -1.47 -20.52
C LEU A 196 -3.64 -2.38 -19.65
N GLU A 197 -4.13 -3.58 -19.38
CA GLU A 197 -3.50 -4.55 -18.50
C GLU A 197 -3.49 -5.93 -19.14
N TYR A 198 -2.45 -6.71 -18.85
CA TYR A 198 -2.32 -8.08 -19.35
C TYR A 198 -3.48 -8.96 -18.89
N ASN A 199 -4.09 -9.70 -19.81
CA ASN A 199 -5.10 -10.71 -19.49
C ASN A 199 -4.44 -12.04 -19.09
N GLY A 200 -3.69 -12.00 -17.98
CA GLY A 200 -3.04 -13.16 -17.37
C GLY A 200 -1.60 -13.45 -17.84
N PHE A 201 -0.99 -14.44 -17.19
CA PHE A 201 0.43 -14.76 -17.28
C PHE A 201 0.93 -15.08 -18.69
N PHE A 202 0.20 -15.92 -19.43
CA PHE A 202 0.63 -16.34 -20.76
C PHE A 202 0.64 -15.19 -21.76
N ARG A 203 -0.28 -14.22 -21.63
CA ARG A 203 -0.31 -13.02 -22.48
C ARG A 203 0.88 -12.12 -22.24
N TRP A 204 1.30 -11.98 -20.99
CA TRP A 204 2.55 -11.30 -20.65
C TRP A 204 3.78 -12.08 -21.15
N ALA A 205 3.79 -13.41 -21.01
CA ALA A 205 4.92 -14.27 -21.38
C ALA A 205 5.18 -14.34 -22.90
N ASP A 206 4.21 -13.96 -23.73
CA ASP A 206 4.35 -13.82 -25.18
C ASP A 206 5.22 -12.58 -25.58
N ASP A 207 5.79 -11.85 -24.61
CA ASP A 207 6.71 -10.70 -24.75
C ASP A 207 6.09 -9.50 -25.50
N GLU A 208 4.76 -9.36 -25.42
CA GLU A 208 4.04 -8.21 -25.94
C GLU A 208 4.00 -7.09 -24.90
N LEU A 209 4.30 -5.85 -25.30
CA LEU A 209 4.14 -4.68 -24.42
C LEU A 209 2.67 -4.27 -24.37
N ILE A 210 2.26 -3.69 -23.24
CA ILE A 210 0.93 -3.09 -23.11
C ILE A 210 0.84 -1.91 -24.09
N PRO A 211 -0.14 -1.88 -24.99
CA PRO A 211 -0.11 -0.99 -26.14
C PRO A 211 -0.61 0.43 -25.86
N GLY A 212 -1.11 0.71 -24.64
CA GLY A 212 -1.57 2.05 -24.28
C GLY A 212 -2.59 2.07 -23.15
N TYR A 213 -3.54 3.00 -23.24
CA TYR A 213 -4.55 3.26 -22.21
C TYR A 213 -5.85 3.76 -22.84
N VAL A 214 -6.93 3.78 -22.04
CA VAL A 214 -8.25 4.31 -22.46
C VAL A 214 -8.54 5.60 -21.71
N THR A 215 -9.18 6.55 -22.40
CA THR A 215 -9.75 7.75 -21.79
C THR A 215 -11.25 7.86 -22.10
N ILE A 216 -12.03 8.39 -21.18
CA ILE A 216 -13.43 8.79 -21.41
C ILE A 216 -13.73 10.05 -20.60
N SER A 217 -14.52 10.96 -21.15
CA SER A 217 -14.93 12.17 -20.45
C SER A 217 -15.76 11.85 -19.21
N ALA A 218 -15.42 12.47 -18.08
CA ALA A 218 -16.27 12.45 -16.89
C ALA A 218 -17.38 13.51 -16.96
N GLU A 219 -17.23 14.52 -17.82
CA GLU A 219 -18.10 15.70 -17.92
C GLU A 219 -19.14 15.58 -19.05
N ASP A 220 -18.82 14.88 -20.15
CA ASP A 220 -19.70 14.76 -21.32
C ASP A 220 -20.18 13.32 -21.52
N ARG A 221 -21.49 13.11 -21.38
CA ARG A 221 -22.15 11.82 -21.58
C ARG A 221 -22.18 11.36 -23.03
N ASN A 222 -22.00 12.27 -23.99
CA ASN A 222 -22.04 11.97 -25.42
C ASN A 222 -20.65 11.68 -26.01
N GLU A 223 -19.57 12.00 -25.29
CA GLU A 223 -18.21 11.70 -25.74
C GLU A 223 -17.92 10.20 -25.54
N ASP A 224 -17.51 9.52 -26.61
CA ASP A 224 -17.19 8.09 -26.58
C ASP A 224 -15.78 7.84 -26.04
N PRO A 225 -15.53 6.65 -25.44
CA PRO A 225 -14.20 6.26 -25.01
C PRO A 225 -13.19 6.28 -26.16
N LYS A 226 -11.99 6.79 -25.87
CA LYS A 226 -10.86 6.83 -26.80
C LYS A 226 -9.77 5.89 -26.34
N LEU A 227 -9.42 4.95 -27.21
CA LEU A 227 -8.27 4.09 -27.02
C LEU A 227 -7.02 4.78 -27.57
N VAL A 228 -6.08 5.12 -26.69
CA VAL A 228 -4.84 5.80 -27.05
C VAL A 228 -3.72 4.77 -27.13
N LEU A 229 -3.29 4.47 -28.36
CA LEU A 229 -2.23 3.48 -28.65
C LEU A 229 -0.93 4.12 -29.16
N GLU A 230 -0.98 5.38 -29.55
CA GLU A 230 0.15 6.13 -30.09
C GLU A 230 0.08 7.58 -29.62
N LEU A 231 1.25 8.19 -29.46
CA LEU A 231 1.44 9.61 -29.19
C LEU A 231 2.50 10.13 -30.15
N ASP A 232 2.28 11.30 -30.73
CA ASP A 232 3.21 11.94 -31.68
C ASP A 232 3.67 11.02 -32.84
N GLY A 233 2.77 10.14 -33.31
CA GLY A 233 3.05 9.17 -34.37
C GLY A 233 3.97 8.02 -33.95
N LYS A 234 4.16 7.79 -32.65
CA LYS A 234 4.92 6.66 -32.10
C LYS A 234 3.98 5.76 -31.28
N PRO A 235 4.03 4.43 -31.47
CA PRO A 235 3.25 3.51 -30.66
C PRO A 235 3.71 3.58 -29.20
N LEU A 236 2.77 3.50 -28.28
CA LEU A 236 3.03 3.29 -26.88
C LEU A 236 3.43 1.83 -26.63
N GLY A 237 4.32 1.62 -25.66
CA GLY A 237 4.71 0.29 -25.22
C GLY A 237 5.03 0.28 -23.73
N LEU A 238 4.02 0.08 -22.89
CA LEU A 238 4.18 0.08 -21.44
C LEU A 238 4.75 -1.27 -21.02
N ARG A 239 6.00 -1.26 -20.55
CA ARG A 239 6.72 -2.45 -20.07
C ARG A 239 6.45 -2.70 -18.60
N TYR A 240 6.49 -1.65 -17.79
CA TYR A 240 6.30 -1.74 -16.35
C TYR A 240 4.84 -1.46 -15.99
N SER A 241 4.16 -2.43 -15.39
CA SER A 241 2.74 -2.31 -15.02
C SER A 241 2.42 -3.15 -13.76
N PRO A 242 1.43 -2.78 -12.94
CA PRO A 242 0.90 -3.63 -11.88
C PRO A 242 0.47 -5.03 -12.36
N SER A 243 -0.03 -5.15 -13.59
CA SER A 243 -0.50 -6.43 -14.17
C SER A 243 0.63 -7.29 -14.76
N ALA A 244 1.83 -6.73 -14.94
CA ALA A 244 2.97 -7.47 -15.47
C ALA A 244 3.55 -8.44 -14.43
N TYR A 245 4.44 -9.35 -14.85
CA TYR A 245 5.00 -10.37 -13.96
C TYR A 245 6.51 -10.18 -13.75
N PHE A 246 7.01 -10.77 -12.66
CA PHE A 246 8.43 -10.79 -12.30
C PHE A 246 9.11 -9.41 -12.36
N GLY A 247 10.19 -9.24 -13.12
CA GLY A 247 10.96 -7.99 -13.17
C GLY A 247 10.24 -6.82 -13.85
N GLU A 248 9.14 -7.08 -14.56
CA GLU A 248 8.34 -6.07 -15.24
C GLU A 248 7.11 -5.67 -14.43
N ASN A 249 6.75 -6.46 -13.43
CA ASN A 249 5.76 -6.05 -12.44
C ASN A 249 6.25 -4.78 -11.74
N LEU A 250 5.45 -3.70 -11.82
CA LEU A 250 5.82 -2.38 -11.32
C LEU A 250 6.26 -2.41 -9.85
N HIS A 251 5.53 -3.12 -8.98
CA HIS A 251 5.89 -3.23 -7.57
C HIS A 251 7.25 -3.89 -7.38
N ARG A 252 7.48 -5.02 -8.07
CA ARG A 252 8.75 -5.78 -7.96
C ARG A 252 9.93 -5.02 -8.54
N TYR A 253 9.72 -4.32 -9.64
CA TYR A 253 10.73 -3.47 -10.25
C TYR A 253 11.19 -2.37 -9.27
N LEU A 254 10.24 -1.65 -8.69
CA LEU A 254 10.55 -0.63 -7.67
C LEU A 254 11.22 -1.22 -6.43
N TYR A 255 10.75 -2.39 -5.98
CA TYR A 255 11.31 -3.06 -4.82
C TYR A 255 12.74 -3.58 -5.06
N PHE A 256 12.98 -4.38 -6.10
CA PHE A 256 14.24 -5.10 -6.32
C PHE A 256 15.26 -4.38 -7.19
N GLU A 257 14.81 -3.59 -8.18
CA GLU A 257 15.73 -2.91 -9.10
C GLU A 257 16.01 -1.49 -8.63
N LYS A 258 15.01 -0.81 -8.07
CA LYS A 258 15.16 0.56 -7.53
C LYS A 258 15.43 0.63 -6.03
N GLY A 259 15.23 -0.47 -5.30
CA GLY A 259 15.62 -0.59 -3.90
C GLY A 259 14.66 0.01 -2.88
N TYR A 260 13.41 0.31 -3.26
CA TYR A 260 12.36 0.82 -2.36
C TYR A 260 11.82 -0.31 -1.46
N THR A 261 12.65 -0.79 -0.54
CA THR A 261 12.37 -1.93 0.34
C THR A 261 12.01 -1.51 1.77
N ASP A 262 12.38 -0.29 2.18
CA ASP A 262 12.17 0.30 3.51
C ASP A 262 10.98 1.27 3.56
N VAL A 263 10.10 1.20 2.55
CA VAL A 263 8.84 1.94 2.41
C VAL A 263 7.79 0.99 1.85
N GLU A 264 6.51 1.33 2.07
CA GLU A 264 5.40 0.62 1.46
C GLU A 264 4.94 1.40 0.21
N LEU A 265 4.85 0.69 -0.91
CA LEU A 265 4.45 1.22 -2.22
C LEU A 265 2.95 1.07 -2.37
N VAL A 266 2.19 2.15 -2.15
CA VAL A 266 0.72 2.14 -2.20
C VAL A 266 0.19 2.98 -3.36
N ASP A 267 -1.08 2.76 -3.70
CA ASP A 267 -1.82 3.63 -4.63
C ASP A 267 -1.14 3.86 -5.99
N LYS A 268 -0.86 2.76 -6.70
CA LYS A 268 -0.17 2.77 -8.00
C LYS A 268 -1.19 3.11 -9.07
N THR A 269 -1.31 4.39 -9.41
CA THR A 269 -2.33 4.87 -10.34
C THR A 269 -1.69 5.36 -11.63
N LEU A 270 -2.34 5.12 -12.77
CA LEU A 270 -1.89 5.65 -14.06
C LEU A 270 -2.43 7.08 -14.23
N GLU A 271 -1.55 8.06 -14.29
CA GLU A 271 -1.87 9.44 -14.62
C GLU A 271 -1.21 9.86 -15.93
N ILE A 272 -1.84 10.77 -16.67
CA ILE A 272 -1.33 11.27 -17.95
C ILE A 272 -0.91 12.72 -17.83
N ASP A 273 0.24 13.06 -18.39
CA ASP A 273 0.69 14.44 -18.45
C ASP A 273 -0.12 15.26 -19.48
N GLU A 274 0.17 16.56 -19.57
CA GLU A 274 -0.48 17.47 -20.52
C GLU A 274 -0.27 17.10 -22.00
N ASN A 275 0.73 16.27 -22.31
CA ASN A 275 1.00 15.76 -23.65
C ASN A 275 0.37 14.37 -23.87
N GLY A 276 -0.38 13.85 -22.90
CA GLY A 276 -0.97 12.52 -22.92
C GLY A 276 0.01 11.40 -22.57
N ARG A 277 1.26 11.69 -22.17
CA ARG A 277 2.21 10.63 -21.81
C ARG A 277 1.79 9.97 -20.50
N PRO A 278 1.67 8.63 -20.47
CA PRO A 278 1.27 7.92 -19.26
C PRO A 278 2.44 7.74 -18.29
N PHE A 279 2.17 7.95 -17.01
CA PHE A 279 3.09 7.72 -15.89
C PHE A 279 2.36 6.97 -14.78
N TYR A 280 3.05 6.04 -14.11
CA TYR A 280 2.55 5.52 -12.84
C TYR A 280 2.97 6.45 -11.71
N VAL A 281 1.99 6.97 -11.00
CA VAL A 281 2.17 7.71 -9.75
C VAL A 281 2.03 6.72 -8.60
N VAL A 282 3.07 6.63 -7.76
CA VAL A 282 3.13 5.67 -6.65
C VAL A 282 3.42 6.40 -5.36
N THR A 283 2.53 6.27 -4.38
CA THR A 283 2.71 6.91 -3.07
C THR A 283 3.60 6.05 -2.18
N LEU A 284 4.56 6.70 -1.52
CA LEU A 284 5.44 6.05 -0.53
C LEU A 284 4.89 6.32 0.87
N VAL A 285 4.60 5.25 1.61
CA VAL A 285 4.13 5.37 3.00
C VAL A 285 5.05 4.61 3.95
N ARG A 286 5.12 5.10 5.19
CA ARG A 286 5.87 4.44 6.27
C ARG A 286 5.01 4.33 7.53
N PRO A 287 4.93 3.13 8.13
CA PRO A 287 4.49 2.99 9.51
C PRO A 287 5.24 3.93 10.46
N THR A 288 4.51 4.71 11.25
CA THR A 288 5.03 5.63 12.26
C THR A 288 4.48 5.29 13.64
N LYS A 289 5.08 5.87 14.69
CA LYS A 289 4.63 5.72 16.10
C LYS A 289 4.43 4.25 16.51
N PHE A 290 5.46 3.43 16.30
CA PHE A 290 5.41 1.98 16.53
C PHE A 290 4.24 1.33 15.74
N TRP A 291 4.24 1.49 14.41
CA TRP A 291 3.31 0.89 13.42
C TRP A 291 1.80 1.10 13.62
N THR A 292 1.38 1.85 14.65
CA THR A 292 -0.04 2.18 14.89
C THR A 292 -0.56 3.25 13.94
N CYS A 293 0.34 4.05 13.37
CA CYS A 293 0.05 5.10 12.40
C CYS A 293 0.78 4.79 11.08
N THR A 294 0.30 5.36 9.98
CA THR A 294 0.94 5.26 8.65
C THR A 294 1.00 6.68 8.11
N ASP A 295 2.15 7.12 7.59
CA ASP A 295 2.35 8.49 7.10
C ASP A 295 2.92 8.47 5.66
N VAL A 296 2.54 9.43 4.83
CA VAL A 296 3.11 9.63 3.49
C VAL A 296 4.51 10.22 3.65
N VAL A 297 5.50 9.56 3.05
CA VAL A 297 6.93 9.95 3.13
C VAL A 297 7.52 10.38 1.79
N GLY A 298 6.79 10.20 0.70
CA GLY A 298 7.21 10.62 -0.63
C GLY A 298 6.29 10.12 -1.74
N LEU A 299 6.69 10.37 -2.98
CA LEU A 299 5.98 10.02 -4.20
C LEU A 299 6.99 9.61 -5.26
N LEU A 300 6.64 8.60 -6.06
CA LEU A 300 7.39 8.23 -7.27
C LEU A 300 6.54 8.51 -8.51
N ILE A 301 7.16 9.10 -9.51
CA ILE A 301 6.64 9.15 -10.87
C ILE A 301 7.49 8.20 -11.71
N VAL A 302 6.84 7.19 -12.30
CA VAL A 302 7.50 6.13 -13.06
C VAL A 302 7.06 6.21 -14.52
N ASP A 303 8.02 6.34 -15.44
CA ASP A 303 7.76 6.16 -16.86
C ASP A 303 7.65 4.65 -17.14
N PRO A 304 6.46 4.14 -17.50
CA PRO A 304 6.26 2.70 -17.69
C PRO A 304 6.92 2.15 -18.95
N GLN A 305 7.32 2.98 -19.91
CA GLN A 305 8.00 2.55 -21.14
C GLN A 305 9.51 2.39 -20.90
N THR A 306 10.12 3.33 -20.17
CA THR A 306 11.57 3.36 -19.96
C THR A 306 12.01 2.78 -18.62
N GLY A 307 11.14 2.78 -17.60
CA GLY A 307 11.48 2.44 -16.22
C GLY A 307 12.24 3.56 -15.48
N GLU A 308 12.29 4.76 -16.04
CA GLU A 308 12.80 5.94 -15.34
C GLU A 308 11.90 6.26 -14.14
N VAL A 309 12.52 6.60 -13.00
CA VAL A 309 11.82 6.89 -11.75
C VAL A 309 12.29 8.23 -11.23
N THR A 310 11.35 9.15 -11.05
CA THR A 310 11.56 10.43 -10.37
C THR A 310 10.97 10.36 -8.98
N GLU A 311 11.79 10.57 -7.95
CA GLU A 311 11.37 10.55 -6.55
C GLU A 311 11.19 11.97 -6.00
N PHE A 312 10.09 12.19 -5.29
CA PHE A 312 9.83 13.38 -4.50
C PHE A 312 9.73 12.99 -3.02
N SER A 313 10.63 13.52 -2.20
CA SER A 313 10.52 13.36 -0.75
C SER A 313 9.34 14.16 -0.21
N LYS A 314 8.91 13.85 1.03
CA LYS A 314 7.81 14.54 1.71
C LYS A 314 7.92 16.08 1.67
N GLU A 315 9.13 16.62 1.81
CA GLU A 315 9.39 18.06 1.82
C GLU A 315 9.29 18.69 0.43
N LYS A 316 9.43 17.88 -0.63
CA LYS A 316 9.41 18.29 -2.04
C LYS A 316 8.10 17.93 -2.75
N LEU A 317 7.06 17.54 -2.02
CA LEU A 317 5.75 17.26 -2.61
C LEU A 317 5.13 18.50 -3.29
N GLY A 318 5.56 19.71 -2.89
CA GLY A 318 5.18 20.95 -3.58
C GLY A 318 5.82 21.13 -4.97
N ASP A 319 6.91 20.41 -5.27
CA ASP A 319 7.61 20.45 -6.55
C ASP A 319 7.05 19.43 -7.55
N VAL A 320 6.09 18.61 -7.13
CA VAL A 320 5.44 17.60 -7.98
C VAL A 320 4.68 18.30 -9.11
N PRO A 321 4.84 17.85 -10.38
CA PRO A 321 4.17 18.46 -11.54
C PRO A 321 2.67 18.67 -11.34
N THR A 322 2.12 19.71 -11.97
CA THR A 322 0.72 20.12 -11.78
C THR A 322 -0.29 19.10 -12.30
N TRP A 323 0.06 18.33 -13.33
CA TRP A 323 -0.77 17.25 -13.87
C TRP A 323 -0.91 16.06 -12.92
N VAL A 324 -0.06 15.97 -11.89
CA VAL A 324 -0.21 14.93 -10.86
C VAL A 324 -1.27 15.35 -9.86
N ASP A 325 -2.37 14.61 -9.84
CA ASP A 325 -3.56 14.92 -9.05
C ASP A 325 -3.65 14.12 -7.74
N ARG A 326 -3.06 12.91 -7.71
CA ARG A 326 -3.21 11.97 -6.59
C ARG A 326 -1.87 11.67 -5.90
N ILE A 327 -1.62 12.36 -4.78
CA ILE A 327 -0.50 12.08 -3.87
C ILE A 327 -1.00 11.41 -2.59
N MET A 328 -2.19 11.79 -2.13
CA MET A 328 -2.81 11.26 -0.93
C MET A 328 -3.75 10.11 -1.29
N PRO A 329 -3.45 8.86 -0.87
CA PRO A 329 -4.30 7.72 -1.19
C PRO A 329 -5.68 7.85 -0.56
N GLU A 330 -6.70 7.36 -1.27
CA GLU A 330 -8.07 7.31 -0.79
C GLU A 330 -8.17 6.54 0.54
N ASP A 331 -7.70 5.29 0.57
CA ASP A 331 -7.75 4.43 1.75
C ASP A 331 -7.07 5.07 2.97
N LEU A 332 -5.94 5.75 2.75
CA LEU A 332 -5.21 6.41 3.83
C LEU A 332 -5.97 7.63 4.36
N THR A 333 -6.58 8.40 3.46
CA THR A 333 -7.43 9.55 3.81
C THR A 333 -8.64 9.08 4.62
N ALA A 334 -9.34 8.05 4.15
CA ALA A 334 -10.47 7.47 4.86
C ALA A 334 -10.05 6.94 6.25
N LYS A 335 -8.89 6.28 6.33
CA LYS A 335 -8.33 5.79 7.60
C LYS A 335 -8.05 6.91 8.59
N TYR A 336 -7.61 8.08 8.13
CA TYR A 336 -7.36 9.23 8.99
C TYR A 336 -8.65 9.83 9.53
N ILE A 337 -9.68 9.95 8.70
CA ILE A 337 -11.03 10.35 9.12
C ILE A 337 -11.58 9.36 10.15
N ASP A 338 -11.47 8.07 9.89
CA ASP A 338 -11.93 7.01 10.80
C ASP A 338 -11.17 7.05 12.13
N TRP A 339 -9.85 7.25 12.12
CA TRP A 339 -9.08 7.39 13.36
C TRP A 339 -9.46 8.62 14.16
N TRP A 340 -9.67 9.75 13.48
CA TRP A 340 -10.12 10.96 14.14
C TRP A 340 -11.51 10.76 14.76
N GLY A 341 -12.48 10.27 13.98
CA GLY A 341 -13.86 10.06 14.42
C GLY A 341 -13.98 8.96 15.48
N ALA A 342 -13.16 7.91 15.42
CA ALA A 342 -13.07 6.88 16.45
C ALA A 342 -12.61 7.44 17.80
N TYR A 343 -11.68 8.40 17.79
CA TYR A 343 -10.93 8.78 19.00
C TYR A 343 -11.12 10.25 19.40
N VAL A 344 -12.09 10.96 18.82
CA VAL A 344 -12.42 12.36 19.13
C VAL A 344 -12.75 12.56 20.63
N ASP A 345 -13.38 11.56 21.25
CA ASP A 345 -13.69 11.54 22.69
C ASP A 345 -12.88 10.46 23.45
N GLY A 346 -11.76 10.04 22.87
CA GLY A 346 -10.82 9.10 23.48
C GLY A 346 -11.15 7.62 23.27
N TRP A 347 -10.14 6.79 23.55
CA TRP A 347 -10.20 5.34 23.26
C TRP A 347 -11.27 4.59 24.05
N TRP A 348 -11.49 4.95 25.32
CA TRP A 348 -12.50 4.28 26.14
C TRP A 348 -13.92 4.52 25.61
N ASN A 349 -14.23 5.73 25.16
CA ASN A 349 -15.52 6.02 24.54
C ASN A 349 -15.73 5.17 23.29
N SER A 350 -14.73 5.07 22.42
CA SER A 350 -14.81 4.30 21.16
C SER A 350 -15.10 2.80 21.35
N LYS A 351 -14.77 2.24 22.52
CA LYS A 351 -14.98 0.83 22.85
C LYS A 351 -16.19 0.55 23.73
N THR A 352 -16.69 1.52 24.47
CA THR A 352 -17.74 1.30 25.49
C THR A 352 -19.04 2.00 25.14
N ALA A 353 -19.08 3.33 25.26
CA ALA A 353 -20.30 4.11 25.10
C ALA A 353 -20.60 4.45 23.63
N GLN A 354 -19.56 4.55 22.79
CA GLN A 354 -19.64 4.91 21.36
C GLN A 354 -20.46 6.18 21.09
N GLN A 355 -20.46 7.12 22.04
CA GLN A 355 -21.18 8.38 21.91
C GLN A 355 -20.37 9.33 21.03
N GLY A 356 -21.00 9.96 20.03
CA GLY A 356 -20.30 10.90 19.13
C GLY A 356 -19.22 10.27 18.24
N VAL A 357 -19.14 8.94 18.18
CA VAL A 357 -18.16 8.24 17.34
C VAL A 357 -18.65 8.22 15.90
N VAL A 358 -17.80 8.70 15.00
CA VAL A 358 -18.10 8.84 13.59
C VAL A 358 -17.04 8.18 12.71
N LYS A 359 -17.38 7.92 11.46
CA LYS A 359 -16.51 7.31 10.45
C LYS A 359 -16.88 7.79 9.05
N CYS A 360 -15.99 7.55 8.08
CA CYS A 360 -16.32 7.73 6.67
C CYS A 360 -17.57 6.95 6.27
N THR A 361 -18.38 7.54 5.41
CA THR A 361 -19.49 6.84 4.77
C THR A 361 -18.94 5.87 3.75
N THR A 362 -19.49 4.66 3.71
CA THR A 362 -19.15 3.67 2.68
C THR A 362 -20.25 3.65 1.64
N TRP A 363 -19.91 3.94 0.38
CA TRP A 363 -20.82 3.93 -0.76
C TRP A 363 -20.44 2.81 -1.71
N GLU A 364 -21.15 1.68 -1.63
CA GLU A 364 -20.97 0.55 -2.57
C GLU A 364 -19.53 0.02 -2.70
N GLY A 365 -18.66 0.29 -1.71
CA GLY A 365 -17.25 -0.11 -1.71
C GLY A 365 -16.28 1.07 -1.71
N ASP A 366 -16.72 2.25 -2.15
CA ASP A 366 -15.93 3.49 -2.13
C ASP A 366 -16.11 4.25 -0.81
N PHE A 367 -15.07 4.99 -0.42
CA PHE A 367 -15.12 5.81 0.79
C PHE A 367 -15.15 7.30 0.47
N LEU A 368 -14.51 7.73 -0.62
CA LEU A 368 -14.36 9.13 -0.98
C LEU A 368 -14.72 9.34 -2.46
N LYS A 369 -15.38 10.46 -2.75
CA LYS A 369 -15.59 10.94 -4.12
C LYS A 369 -14.63 12.09 -4.40
N VAL A 370 -14.30 12.31 -5.68
CA VAL A 370 -13.44 13.43 -6.06
C VAL A 370 -14.31 14.63 -6.45
N VAL A 371 -13.94 15.79 -5.91
CA VAL A 371 -14.59 17.08 -6.21
C VAL A 371 -13.51 18.10 -6.55
N TRP A 372 -13.75 18.94 -7.56
CA TRP A 372 -12.85 20.03 -7.92
C TRP A 372 -13.32 21.35 -7.31
N GLY A 373 -12.42 21.97 -6.55
CA GLY A 373 -12.65 23.30 -6.00
C GLY A 373 -12.36 24.39 -7.04
N SER A 374 -12.97 25.56 -6.85
CA SER A 374 -12.72 26.78 -7.64
C SER A 374 -11.28 27.30 -7.65
N ASP A 375 -10.41 26.71 -6.84
CA ASP A 375 -8.96 26.94 -6.86
C ASP A 375 -8.21 26.00 -7.82
N GLY A 376 -8.95 25.20 -8.61
CA GLY A 376 -8.41 24.23 -9.55
C GLY A 376 -7.83 22.98 -8.89
N ALA A 377 -7.93 22.83 -7.57
CA ALA A 377 -7.41 21.68 -6.83
C ALA A 377 -8.46 20.56 -6.71
N ALA A 378 -7.97 19.32 -6.70
CA ALA A 378 -8.79 18.15 -6.49
C ALA A 378 -8.90 17.80 -5.00
N TYR A 379 -10.11 17.49 -4.55
CA TYR A 379 -10.44 17.17 -3.16
C TYR A 379 -11.07 15.78 -3.06
N TRP A 380 -10.69 15.04 -2.03
CA TRP A 380 -11.46 13.92 -1.52
C TRP A 380 -12.65 14.45 -0.73
N PHE A 381 -13.84 13.94 -1.01
CA PHE A 381 -15.09 14.29 -0.37
C PHE A 381 -15.77 13.04 0.16
N THR A 382 -16.17 13.06 1.43
CA THR A 382 -16.99 11.98 1.99
C THR A 382 -18.09 12.51 2.90
N GLY A 383 -19.15 11.71 3.08
CA GLY A 383 -20.08 11.88 4.18
C GLY A 383 -19.46 11.33 5.47
N ILE A 384 -19.83 11.90 6.61
CA ILE A 384 -19.47 11.37 7.92
C ILE A 384 -20.72 10.73 8.52
N THR A 385 -20.64 9.45 8.88
CA THR A 385 -21.75 8.69 9.48
C THR A 385 -21.44 8.29 10.91
N SER A 386 -22.49 8.17 11.72
CA SER A 386 -22.38 7.59 13.05
C SER A 386 -21.88 6.14 12.96
N SER A 387 -20.97 5.76 13.87
CA SER A 387 -20.47 4.38 13.96
C SER A 387 -21.41 3.44 14.69
N SER A 388 -22.49 3.95 15.30
CA SER A 388 -23.48 3.16 16.03
C SER A 388 -24.22 2.22 15.08
N SER A 389 -24.30 0.93 15.44
CA SER A 389 -25.06 -0.08 14.68
C SER A 389 -26.56 0.18 14.62
N LYS A 390 -27.06 1.14 15.42
CA LYS A 390 -28.47 1.53 15.48
C LYS A 390 -28.80 2.77 14.65
N ASP A 391 -27.80 3.53 14.22
CA ASP A 391 -28.01 4.80 13.54
C ASP A 391 -26.87 5.03 12.55
N GLY A 392 -27.12 4.69 11.28
CA GLY A 392 -26.23 4.94 10.14
C GLY A 392 -26.49 6.31 9.51
N ALA A 393 -27.08 7.24 10.27
CA ALA A 393 -27.39 8.57 9.79
C ALA A 393 -26.11 9.33 9.40
N LEU A 394 -26.22 10.08 8.30
CA LEU A 394 -25.24 11.06 7.89
C LEU A 394 -25.30 12.24 8.87
N VAL A 395 -24.19 12.51 9.54
CA VAL A 395 -24.07 13.55 10.57
C VAL A 395 -23.25 14.75 10.12
N GLY A 396 -22.57 14.65 8.98
CA GLY A 396 -21.78 15.72 8.39
C GLY A 396 -21.10 15.30 7.10
N TYR A 397 -20.19 16.13 6.61
CA TYR A 397 -19.36 15.88 5.45
C TYR A 397 -17.92 16.22 5.77
N SER A 398 -16.98 15.67 5.02
CA SER A 398 -15.57 16.01 5.14
C SER A 398 -14.94 16.23 3.77
N SER A 399 -14.04 17.21 3.67
CA SER A 399 -13.21 17.43 2.49
C SER A 399 -11.73 17.55 2.83
N SER A 400 -10.88 16.98 1.97
CA SER A 400 -9.42 17.11 2.07
C SER A 400 -8.76 17.13 0.69
N GLN A 401 -7.68 17.88 0.53
CA GLN A 401 -6.99 17.96 -0.77
C GLN A 401 -6.29 16.64 -1.13
N LYS A 402 -6.40 16.21 -2.40
CA LYS A 402 -5.73 15.00 -2.92
C LYS A 402 -4.20 15.14 -3.02
N LYS A 403 -3.68 16.36 -3.10
CA LYS A 403 -2.25 16.63 -3.33
C LYS A 403 -1.43 16.84 -2.06
N LEU A 404 -1.98 17.55 -1.06
CA LEU A 404 -1.25 17.86 0.16
C LEU A 404 -2.17 17.93 1.38
N GLN A 405 -1.86 17.14 2.40
CA GLN A 405 -2.63 17.14 3.65
C GLN A 405 -2.19 18.25 4.62
N ARG A 406 -0.93 18.70 4.57
CA ARG A 406 -0.37 19.58 5.62
C ARG A 406 -0.69 21.07 5.48
N SER A 407 -1.10 21.54 4.30
CA SER A 407 -1.47 22.95 4.07
C SER A 407 -2.98 23.16 3.91
N GLY A 408 -3.77 22.09 3.80
CA GLY A 408 -5.19 22.17 3.42
C GLY A 408 -6.18 22.05 4.57
N GLY A 409 -5.80 21.48 5.73
CA GLY A 409 -6.75 21.14 6.80
C GLY A 409 -7.78 20.08 6.36
N PHE A 410 -8.46 19.46 7.31
CA PHE A 410 -9.74 18.77 7.05
C PHE A 410 -10.86 19.72 7.44
N PHE A 411 -11.76 19.96 6.48
CA PHE A 411 -13.00 20.69 6.70
C PHE A 411 -14.14 19.71 6.93
#